data_AF-A0AAE4MKZ4-F1
#
_entry.id   AF-A0AAE4MKZ4-F1
#
_cell.length_a   1.000
_cell.length_b   1.000
_cell.length_c   1.000
_cell.angle_alpha   90.00
_cell.angle_beta   90.00
_cell.angle_gamma   90.00
#
_symmetry.space_group_name_H-M   'P 1'
#
loop_
_entity.id
_entity.type
_entity.pdbx_description
1 polymer ?
#
loop_
_entity_poly.entity_id
_entity_poly.type
_entity_poly.pdbx_seq_one_letter_code
_entity_poly.pdbx_strand_id
1 'polypeptide(L)' 'MTDYTKEELEEALLAIDSTIGKCEKVQPKLKPGTSQHTLLVRRIKAFQIASALIKKELEER' A
#
# COMPACT_ATOMS: atom_id res chain seq x y z
N MET A 1 -13.24 19.27 3.04
CA MET A 1 -12.19 18.31 2.62
C MET A 1 -11.94 18.60 1.15
N THR A 2 -10.68 18.66 0.72
CA THR A 2 -10.36 18.70 -0.71
C THR A 2 -10.71 17.35 -1.31
N ASP A 3 -11.65 17.35 -2.26
CA ASP A 3 -11.93 16.16 -3.06
C ASP A 3 -10.75 15.90 -3.97
N TYR A 4 -10.13 14.73 -3.87
CA TYR A 4 -9.09 14.28 -4.80
C TYR A 4 -9.70 14.04 -6.18
N THR A 5 -8.96 14.24 -7.26
CA THR A 5 -9.43 13.88 -8.60
C THR A 5 -9.34 12.37 -8.82
N LYS A 6 -10.05 11.85 -9.83
CA LYS A 6 -9.96 10.43 -10.19
C LYS A 6 -8.52 10.04 -10.55
N GLU A 7 -7.83 10.92 -11.28
CA GLU A 7 -6.45 10.73 -11.71
C GLU A 7 -5.50 10.68 -10.52
N GLU A 8 -5.68 11.55 -9.52
CA GLU A 8 -4.87 11.53 -8.28
C GLU A 8 -5.06 10.21 -7.50
N LEU A 9 -6.28 9.69 -7.45
CA LEU A 9 -6.59 8.41 -6.80
C LEU A 9 -5.97 7.22 -7.56
N GLU A 10 -6.02 7.24 -8.90
CA GLU A 10 -5.38 6.23 -9.75
C GLU A 10 -3.85 6.27 -9.63
N GLU A 11 -3.24 7.46 -9.61
CA GLU A 11 -1.81 7.64 -9.39
C GLU A 11 -1.38 7.12 -8.00
N ALA A 12 -2.17 7.42 -6.97
CA ALA A 12 -1.94 6.91 -5.62
C ALA A 12 -1.95 5.37 -5.57
N LEU A 13 -2.89 4.72 -6.29
CA LEU A 13 -2.93 3.26 -6.39
C LEU A 13 -1.66 2.71 -7.03
N LEU A 14 -1.22 3.28 -8.15
CA LEU A 14 0.02 2.86 -8.83
C LEU A 14 1.25 2.99 -7.92
N ALA A 15 1.33 4.10 -7.16
CA ALA A 15 2.41 4.34 -6.22
C ALA A 15 2.40 3.32 -5.06
N ILE A 16 1.22 3.01 -4.52
CA ILE A 16 1.07 2.03 -3.45
C ILE A 16 1.43 0.62 -3.95
N ASP A 17 0.93 0.20 -5.10
CA ASP A 17 1.22 -1.13 -5.67
C ASP A 17 2.72 -1.30 -5.95
N SER A 18 3.38 -0.28 -6.49
CA SER A 18 4.84 -0.26 -6.66
C SER A 18 5.57 -0.41 -5.31
N THR A 19 5.07 0.25 -4.27
CA THR A 19 5.66 0.21 -2.93
C THR A 19 5.47 -1.16 -2.27
N ILE A 20 4.30 -1.78 -2.42
CA ILE A 20 4.03 -3.15 -1.99
C ILE A 20 5.01 -4.11 -2.66
N GLY A 21 5.14 -4.05 -4.00
CA GLY A 21 6.05 -4.93 -4.73
C GLY A 21 7.53 -4.77 -4.31
N LYS A 22 7.96 -3.56 -3.93
CA LYS A 22 9.29 -3.34 -3.35
C LYS A 22 9.42 -3.98 -1.96
N CYS A 23 8.38 -3.86 -1.13
CA CYS A 23 8.36 -4.47 0.20
C CYS A 23 8.41 -6.01 0.10
N GLU A 24 7.63 -6.62 -0.79
CA GLU A 24 7.60 -8.07 -1.01
C GLU A 24 8.95 -8.62 -1.48
N LYS A 25 9.69 -7.88 -2.32
CA LYS A 25 11.06 -8.25 -2.73
C LYS A 25 12.08 -8.22 -1.59
N VAL A 26 11.86 -7.38 -0.58
CA VAL A 26 12.74 -7.24 0.59
C VAL A 26 12.37 -8.23 1.69
N GLN A 27 11.09 -8.55 1.85
CA GLN A 27 10.57 -9.44 2.90
C GLN A 27 11.33 -10.76 3.07
N PRO A 28 11.61 -11.56 2.02
CA PRO A 28 12.31 -12.83 2.19
C PRO A 28 13.79 -12.67 2.62
N LYS A 29 14.35 -11.46 2.50
CA LYS A 29 15.72 -11.15 2.96
C LYS A 29 15.78 -10.84 4.45
N LEU A 30 14.62 -10.64 5.10
CA LEU A 30 14.54 -10.32 6.52
C LEU A 30 14.28 -11.59 7.32
N LYS A 31 15.07 -11.79 8.38
CA LYS A 31 14.88 -12.92 9.29
C LYS A 31 13.53 -12.80 10.01
N PRO A 32 12.67 -13.84 9.98
CA PRO A 32 11.44 -13.87 10.77
C PRO A 32 11.72 -13.63 12.26
N GLY A 33 10.80 -12.91 12.93
CA GLY A 33 10.92 -12.56 14.35
C GLY A 33 11.76 -11.31 14.64
N THR A 34 12.41 -10.72 13.63
CA THR A 34 13.07 -9.41 13.77
C THR A 34 12.06 -8.26 13.76
N SER A 35 12.41 -7.13 14.37
CA SER A 35 11.58 -5.92 14.34
C SER A 35 11.38 -5.40 12.91
N GLN A 36 12.40 -5.51 12.06
CA GLN A 36 12.35 -5.12 10.65
C GLN A 36 11.37 -5.99 9.86
N HIS A 37 11.38 -7.32 10.06
CA HIS A 37 10.43 -8.22 9.43
C HIS A 37 8.99 -7.88 9.84
N THR A 38 8.74 -7.73 11.15
CA THR A 38 7.42 -7.38 11.68
C THR A 38 6.93 -6.03 11.16
N LEU A 39 7.80 -5.01 11.11
CA LEU A 39 7.48 -3.69 10.59
C LEU A 39 7.08 -3.76 9.11
N LEU A 40 7.85 -4.51 8.31
CA LEU A 40 7.59 -4.63 6.88
C LEU A 40 6.26 -5.34 6.60
N VAL A 41 5.96 -6.44 7.32
CA VAL A 41 4.67 -7.14 7.22
C VAL A 41 3.51 -6.21 7.55
N ARG A 42 3.61 -5.43 8.63
CA ARG A 42 2.56 -4.48 9.03
C ARG A 42 2.39 -3.37 8.01
N ARG A 43 3.48 -2.88 7.43
CA ARG A 43 3.45 -1.85 6.39
C ARG A 43 2.75 -2.35 5.12
N ILE A 44 3.04 -3.56 4.66
CA ILE A 44 2.33 -4.17 3.52
C ILE A 44 0.83 -4.24 3.79
N LYS A 45 0.42 -4.69 4.98
CA LYS A 45 -1.00 -4.73 5.36
C LYS A 45 -1.64 -3.34 5.37
N ALA A 46 -0.96 -2.32 5.88
CA ALA A 46 -1.46 -0.95 5.87
C ALA A 46 -1.65 -0.42 4.44
N PHE A 47 -0.71 -0.71 3.53
CA PHE A 47 -0.84 -0.34 2.12
C PHE A 47 -2.00 -1.07 1.43
N GLN A 48 -2.23 -2.35 1.71
CA GLN A 48 -3.37 -3.09 1.19
C GLN A 48 -4.71 -2.47 1.63
N ILE A 49 -4.80 -2.05 2.91
CA ILE A 49 -5.98 -1.34 3.43
C ILE A 49 -6.15 0.00 2.71
N ALA A 50 -5.08 0.78 2.56
CA ALA A 50 -5.13 2.05 1.85
C ALA A 50 -5.59 1.88 0.39
N SER A 51 -5.05 0.89 -0.35
CA SER A 51 -5.49 0.59 -1.71
C SER A 51 -6.97 0.21 -1.77
N ALA A 52 -7.48 -0.56 -0.79
CA ALA A 52 -8.88 -0.92 -0.75
C ALA A 52 -9.79 0.30 -0.52
N LEU A 53 -9.39 1.22 0.36
CA LEU A 53 -10.13 2.46 0.59
C LEU A 53 -10.14 3.38 -0.63
N ILE A 54 -9.01 3.50 -1.34
CA ILE A 54 -8.92 4.31 -2.57
C ILE A 54 -9.78 3.69 -3.68
N LYS A 55 -9.75 2.36 -3.85
CA LYS A 55 -10.62 1.66 -4.81
C LYS A 55 -12.10 1.88 -4.51
N LYS A 56 -12.48 1.83 -3.24
CA LYS A 56 -13.85 2.12 -2.80
C LYS A 56 -14.27 3.55 -3.17
N GLU A 57 -13.42 4.54 -2.90
CA GLU A 57 -13.68 5.94 -3.28
C GLU A 57 -13.81 6.10 -4.82
N LEU A 58 -13.01 5.35 -5.59
CA LEU A 58 -13.11 5.34 -7.06
C LEU A 58 -14.41 4.68 -7.57
N GLU A 59 -14.98 3.71 -6.85
CA GLU A 59 -16.25 3.06 -7.18
C GLU A 59 -17.47 3.90 -6.80
N GLU A 60 -17.37 4.72 -5.74
CA GLU A 60 -18.43 5.62 -5.27
C GLU A 60 -18.53 6.93 -6.09
N ARG A 61 -17.63 7.14 -7.05
CA ARG A 61 -17.58 8.28 -7.98
C ARG A 61 -18.09 7.92 -9.37
#